data_AF-A0A3M0XF22-F1
#
_entry.id   AF-A0A3M0XF22-F1
#
_cell.length_a   1.000
_cell.length_b   1.000
_cell.length_c   1.000
_cell.angle_alpha   90.00
_cell.angle_beta   90.00
_cell.angle_gamma   90.00
#
_symmetry.space_group_name_H-M   'P 1'
#
loop_
_entity.id
_entity.type
_entity.pdbx_description
1 polymer ?
#
loop_
_entity_poly.entity_id
_entity_poly.type
_entity_poly.pdbx_seq_one_letter_code
_entity_poly.pdbx_strand_id
1 'polypeptide(L)'
;MNLFPYAPHLGWHAVHQAIDTVCDMNMNTAAGRAMRTENLVRLADAFKPNVICGMNSYLRHKFLATSVIRKAKLPDQVLFINGAEKMLEAEREQIKKLASHAGVAHPIVLDVYAASELKEAFLPECTPGSGFHHIAPLSSIIRTIKPKKATRHLITEWEFSKEGVAAVWNIDGAGTSLQGYIIGDVFGHVEERECPNCKLQVKRIFEVDRVQEAQAQAEIMGVLEIKVKGTKVDLAEIREIALNTPGVIEAQVAVDKSRTRLEVRYVSNEPEKARKALEQAYSNLEVKPKLVPTTLEKLRGDKLKFEGIKL
;
A
#
# COMPACT_ATOMS: atom_id res chain seq x y z
N MET A 1 14.55 11.89 1.99
CA MET A 1 15.14 10.84 1.13
C MET A 1 14.05 10.08 0.41
N ASN A 2 14.08 10.12 -0.92
CA ASN A 2 13.10 9.47 -1.78
C ASN A 2 13.63 8.07 -2.20
N LEU A 3 12.92 7.03 -1.77
CA LEU A 3 13.18 5.62 -2.05
C LEU A 3 12.17 5.00 -3.03
N PHE A 4 11.37 5.81 -3.73
CA PHE A 4 10.59 5.29 -4.84
C PHE A 4 11.52 4.92 -6.01
N PRO A 5 11.17 3.88 -6.79
CA PRO A 5 11.93 3.52 -7.97
C PRO A 5 11.91 4.66 -8.98
N TYR A 6 13.03 4.86 -9.68
CA TYR A 6 13.07 5.84 -10.75
C TYR A 6 12.36 5.29 -11.98
N ALA A 7 11.16 5.81 -12.19
CA ALA A 7 10.38 5.74 -13.41
C ALA A 7 9.61 7.07 -13.52
N PRO A 8 9.22 7.50 -14.73
CA PRO A 8 8.44 8.73 -14.94
C PRO A 8 6.99 8.53 -14.47
N HIS A 9 6.80 8.20 -13.19
CA HIS A 9 5.52 7.99 -12.55
C HIS A 9 5.31 9.01 -11.43
N LEU A 10 4.05 9.31 -11.12
CA LEU A 10 3.68 10.35 -10.18
C LEU A 10 4.38 10.20 -8.81
N GLY A 11 4.43 8.98 -8.28
CA GLY A 11 5.02 8.72 -6.95
C GLY A 11 6.47 9.19 -6.79
N TRP A 12 7.27 9.20 -7.86
CA TRP A 12 8.66 9.66 -7.77
C TRP A 12 8.73 11.19 -7.89
N HIS A 13 8.07 11.76 -8.92
CA HIS A 13 8.11 13.20 -9.19
C HIS A 13 7.44 14.04 -8.12
N ALA A 14 6.28 13.61 -7.61
CA ALA A 14 5.59 14.37 -6.58
C ALA A 14 6.33 14.32 -5.24
N VAL A 15 6.91 13.18 -4.87
CA VAL A 15 7.75 13.09 -3.67
C VAL A 15 9.03 13.91 -3.83
N HIS A 16 9.63 13.91 -5.03
CA HIS A 16 10.76 14.79 -5.35
C HIS A 16 10.40 16.26 -5.11
N GLN A 17 9.33 16.76 -5.73
CA GLN A 17 8.88 18.15 -5.60
C GLN A 17 8.45 18.51 -4.18
N ALA A 18 7.76 17.61 -3.48
CA ALA A 18 7.35 17.82 -2.10
C ALA A 18 8.58 18.00 -1.19
N ILE A 19 9.55 17.09 -1.28
CA ILE A 19 10.78 17.18 -0.48
C ILE A 19 11.60 18.42 -0.84
N ASP A 20 11.68 18.80 -2.12
CA ASP A 20 12.35 20.06 -2.54
C ASP A 20 11.72 21.30 -1.90
N THR A 21 10.40 21.26 -1.66
CA THR A 21 9.66 22.39 -1.08
C THR A 21 9.79 22.44 0.45
N VAL A 22 9.82 21.29 1.11
CA VAL A 22 9.67 21.22 2.59
C VAL A 22 10.93 20.82 3.36
N CYS A 23 12.00 20.38 2.68
CA CYS A 23 13.21 19.90 3.34
C CYS A 23 14.44 20.70 2.92
N ASP A 24 15.36 20.92 3.87
CA ASP A 24 16.64 21.62 3.61
C ASP A 24 17.56 20.86 2.66
N MET A 25 17.46 19.52 2.65
CA MET A 25 18.24 18.66 1.77
C MET A 25 17.36 17.60 1.14
N ASN A 26 17.23 17.67 -0.19
CA ASN A 26 16.57 16.63 -0.95
C ASN A 26 17.56 15.56 -1.44
N MET A 27 17.24 14.30 -1.16
CA MET A 27 18.01 13.14 -1.57
C MET A 27 17.14 12.25 -2.46
N ASN A 28 17.18 12.50 -3.76
CA ASN A 28 16.40 11.76 -4.76
C ASN A 28 17.19 10.62 -5.35
N THR A 29 17.07 9.46 -4.73
CA THR A 29 18.05 8.40 -4.88
C THR A 29 17.72 7.35 -5.94
N ALA A 30 16.57 7.50 -6.62
CA ALA A 30 16.17 6.64 -7.75
C ALA A 30 16.29 5.14 -7.38
N ALA A 31 15.68 4.76 -6.26
CA ALA A 31 16.01 3.52 -5.56
C ALA A 31 15.74 2.25 -6.37
N GLY A 32 16.47 1.18 -6.07
CA GLY A 32 16.26 -0.14 -6.65
C GLY A 32 16.89 -0.37 -8.03
N ARG A 33 17.03 0.67 -8.88
CA ARG A 33 17.69 0.54 -10.20
C ARG A 33 18.98 1.36 -10.32
N ALA A 34 18.91 2.67 -10.08
CA ALA A 34 20.08 3.54 -10.23
C ALA A 34 21.05 3.40 -9.06
N MET A 35 20.51 3.29 -7.84
CA MET A 35 21.29 3.09 -6.63
C MET A 35 20.89 1.80 -5.92
N ARG A 36 21.88 0.94 -5.67
CA ARG A 36 21.70 -0.29 -4.89
C ARG A 36 21.35 0.03 -3.45
N THR A 37 20.57 -0.85 -2.81
CA THR A 37 20.11 -0.68 -1.41
C THR A 37 21.26 -0.44 -0.44
N GLU A 38 22.42 -1.08 -0.61
CA GLU A 38 23.58 -0.89 0.27
C GLU A 38 24.13 0.54 0.18
N ASN A 39 24.14 1.13 -1.00
CA ASN A 39 24.57 2.52 -1.20
C ASN A 39 23.54 3.50 -0.63
N LEU A 40 22.25 3.19 -0.76
CA LEU A 40 21.17 3.95 -0.13
C LEU A 40 21.30 3.97 1.39
N VAL A 41 21.57 2.81 2.00
CA VAL A 41 21.80 2.68 3.44
C VAL A 41 23.05 3.45 3.87
N ARG A 42 24.16 3.35 3.12
CA ARG A 42 25.37 4.13 3.40
C ARG A 42 25.10 5.65 3.33
N LEU A 43 24.29 6.06 2.36
CA LEU A 43 23.90 7.45 2.20
C LEU A 43 23.02 7.92 3.37
N ALA A 44 22.04 7.10 3.78
CA ALA A 44 21.21 7.40 4.94
C ALA A 44 22.03 7.47 6.24
N ASP A 45 23.00 6.59 6.41
CA ASP A 45 23.91 6.61 7.56
C ASP A 45 24.81 7.86 7.56
N ALA A 46 25.27 8.33 6.40
CA ALA A 46 26.13 9.51 6.32
C ALA A 46 25.34 10.82 6.53
N PHE A 47 24.17 10.94 5.89
CA PHE A 47 23.43 12.20 5.81
C PHE A 47 22.27 12.30 6.79
N LYS A 48 21.94 11.21 7.49
CA LYS A 48 20.94 11.21 8.57
C LYS A 48 19.56 11.79 8.14
N PRO A 49 18.94 11.30 7.05
CA PRO A 49 17.65 11.82 6.60
C PRO A 49 16.55 11.49 7.62
N ASN A 50 15.79 12.50 8.02
CA ASN A 50 14.69 12.41 8.97
C ASN A 50 13.30 12.25 8.30
N VAL A 51 13.23 12.35 6.97
CA VAL A 51 12.04 12.02 6.16
C VAL A 51 12.44 10.99 5.11
N ILE A 52 11.76 9.84 5.07
CA ILE A 52 12.05 8.74 4.16
C ILE A 52 10.75 8.26 3.50
N CYS A 53 10.65 8.42 2.19
CA CYS A 53 9.43 8.09 1.44
C CYS A 53 9.67 6.87 0.54
N GLY A 54 8.78 5.88 0.53
CA GLY A 54 8.88 4.72 -0.34
C GLY A 54 7.75 3.72 -0.14
N MET A 55 7.70 2.68 -0.97
CA MET A 55 6.72 1.59 -0.85
C MET A 55 6.97 0.76 0.42
N ASN A 56 5.93 0.37 1.14
CA ASN A 56 6.05 -0.37 2.41
C ASN A 56 6.84 -1.68 2.21
N SER A 57 6.65 -2.38 1.09
CA SER A 57 7.37 -3.62 0.78
C SER A 57 8.88 -3.36 0.64
N TYR A 58 9.26 -2.25 0.02
CA TYR A 58 10.66 -1.86 -0.15
C TYR A 58 11.28 -1.41 1.18
N LEU A 59 10.56 -0.60 1.96
CA LEU A 59 11.00 -0.16 3.28
C LEU A 59 11.32 -1.35 4.19
N ARG A 60 10.38 -2.30 4.32
CA ARG A 60 10.53 -3.47 5.19
C ARG A 60 11.59 -4.44 4.68
N HIS A 61 11.51 -4.86 3.43
CA HIS A 61 12.29 -6.01 2.95
C HIS A 61 13.62 -5.68 2.30
N LYS A 62 13.89 -4.39 2.05
CA LYS A 62 15.14 -3.94 1.45
C LYS A 62 15.79 -2.90 2.32
N PHE A 63 15.25 -1.69 2.39
CA PHE A 63 15.96 -0.57 2.99
C PHE A 63 16.24 -0.77 4.48
N LEU A 64 15.22 -1.03 5.30
CA LEU A 64 15.40 -1.21 6.75
C LEU A 64 16.07 -2.54 7.08
N ALA A 65 15.70 -3.63 6.39
CA ALA A 65 16.39 -4.91 6.56
C ALA A 65 17.91 -4.79 6.29
N THR A 66 18.30 -4.13 5.21
CA THR A 66 19.73 -3.88 4.92
C THR A 66 20.35 -2.90 5.92
N SER A 67 19.61 -1.90 6.41
CA SER A 67 20.08 -0.97 7.45
C SER A 67 20.47 -1.70 8.74
N VAL A 68 19.63 -2.64 9.18
CA VAL A 68 19.90 -3.50 10.35
C VAL A 68 21.13 -4.38 10.11
N ILE A 69 21.19 -5.08 8.97
CA ILE A 69 22.34 -5.96 8.63
C ILE A 69 23.66 -5.17 8.60
N ARG A 70 23.62 -3.95 8.05
CA ARG A 70 24.79 -3.08 7.93
C ARG A 70 25.10 -2.29 9.21
N LYS A 71 24.27 -2.41 10.25
CA LYS A 71 24.38 -1.62 11.48
C LYS A 71 24.46 -0.11 11.20
N ALA A 72 23.69 0.35 10.22
CA ALA A 72 23.58 1.77 9.91
C ALA A 72 22.97 2.50 11.12
N LYS A 73 23.41 3.74 11.36
CA LYS A 73 22.86 4.58 12.43
C LYS A 73 21.89 5.57 11.81
N LEU A 74 20.60 5.24 11.75
CA LEU A 74 19.61 6.23 11.32
C LEU A 74 19.39 7.28 12.43
N PRO A 75 18.80 8.45 12.11
CA PRO A 75 18.44 9.44 13.13
C PRO A 75 17.50 8.88 14.18
N ASP A 76 17.50 9.47 15.38
CA ASP A 76 16.60 9.07 16.47
C ASP A 76 15.12 9.22 16.09
N GLN A 77 14.77 10.24 15.31
CA GLN A 77 13.41 10.49 14.83
C GLN A 77 13.38 10.48 13.30
N VAL A 78 12.53 9.62 12.73
CA VAL A 78 12.34 9.51 11.29
C VAL A 78 10.86 9.39 10.96
N LEU A 79 10.40 10.21 10.03
CA LEU A 79 9.11 10.09 9.37
C LEU A 79 9.24 9.21 8.12
N PHE A 80 8.59 8.06 8.15
CA PHE A 80 8.41 7.17 7.02
C PHE A 80 7.07 7.46 6.34
N ILE A 81 7.08 7.66 5.02
CA ILE A 81 5.88 7.91 4.23
C ILE A 81 5.72 6.78 3.22
N ASN A 82 4.65 6.00 3.38
CA ASN A 82 4.25 4.99 2.41
C ASN A 82 3.48 5.61 1.24
N GLY A 83 3.57 4.98 0.08
CA GLY A 83 2.73 5.27 -1.08
C GLY A 83 2.84 4.16 -2.13
N ALA A 84 1.98 4.22 -3.14
CA ALA A 84 1.86 3.26 -4.26
C ALA A 84 1.42 1.83 -3.89
N GLU A 85 1.48 1.43 -2.62
CA GLU A 85 0.97 0.17 -2.09
C GLU A 85 0.03 0.45 -0.92
N LYS A 86 -1.06 -0.30 -0.79
CA LYS A 86 -1.89 -0.29 0.42
C LYS A 86 -1.03 -0.76 1.60
N MET A 87 -1.02 0.00 2.70
CA MET A 87 -0.35 -0.41 3.93
C MET A 87 -1.35 -0.98 4.93
N LEU A 88 -1.09 -2.20 5.39
CA LEU A 88 -1.79 -2.79 6.53
C LEU A 88 -1.11 -2.38 7.84
N GLU A 89 -1.86 -2.40 8.95
CA GLU A 89 -1.30 -1.99 10.25
C GLU A 89 -0.16 -2.91 10.71
N ALA A 90 -0.26 -4.22 10.43
CA ALA A 90 0.83 -5.17 10.68
C ALA A 90 2.13 -4.77 9.96
N GLU A 91 2.03 -4.25 8.73
CA GLU A 91 3.18 -3.79 7.94
C GLU A 91 3.74 -2.49 8.52
N ARG A 92 2.88 -1.59 9.00
CA ARG A 92 3.27 -0.37 9.71
C ARG A 92 4.10 -0.70 10.96
N GLU A 93 3.64 -1.65 11.76
CA GLU A 93 4.35 -2.12 12.96
C GLU A 93 5.68 -2.81 12.62
N GLN A 94 5.73 -3.57 11.52
CA GLN A 94 6.99 -4.14 11.03
C GLN A 94 8.00 -3.05 10.63
N ILE A 95 7.56 -1.97 9.97
CA ILE A 95 8.42 -0.82 9.64
C ILE A 95 8.97 -0.19 10.94
N LYS A 96 8.11 0.10 11.92
CA LYS A 96 8.53 0.68 13.21
C LYS A 96 9.57 -0.22 13.90
N LYS A 97 9.29 -1.52 14.00
CA LYS A 97 10.19 -2.50 14.61
C LYS A 97 11.55 -2.56 13.90
N LEU A 98 11.58 -2.59 12.57
CA LEU A 98 12.84 -2.62 11.82
C LEU A 98 13.59 -1.29 11.94
N ALA A 99 12.89 -0.16 11.94
CA ALA A 99 13.49 1.17 12.16
C ALA A 99 14.14 1.27 13.54
N SER A 100 13.51 0.76 14.60
CA SER A 100 14.10 0.72 15.94
C SER A 100 15.36 -0.15 16.00
N HIS A 101 15.40 -1.29 15.32
CA HIS A 101 16.63 -2.08 15.19
C HIS A 101 17.74 -1.36 14.40
N ALA A 102 17.39 -0.38 13.56
CA ALA A 102 18.31 0.48 12.83
C ALA A 102 18.66 1.79 13.58
N GLY A 103 18.28 1.89 14.87
CA GLY A 103 18.62 3.02 15.74
C GLY A 103 17.57 4.14 15.83
N VAL A 104 16.41 4.00 15.15
CA VAL A 104 15.35 5.02 15.21
C VAL A 104 14.50 4.84 16.47
N ALA A 105 14.65 5.74 17.44
CA ALA A 105 13.89 5.73 18.69
C ALA A 105 12.40 6.11 18.50
N HIS A 106 12.12 7.02 17.57
CA HIS A 106 10.80 7.59 17.33
C HIS A 106 10.38 7.48 15.86
N PRO A 107 10.07 6.26 15.37
CA PRO A 107 9.59 6.08 14.01
C PRO A 107 8.13 6.52 13.89
N ILE A 108 7.87 7.50 13.04
CA ILE A 108 6.51 7.85 12.60
C ILE A 108 6.31 7.21 11.23
N VAL A 109 5.20 6.50 11.02
CA VAL A 109 4.91 5.88 9.72
C VAL A 109 3.53 6.34 9.29
N LEU A 110 3.44 7.06 8.17
CA LEU A 110 2.20 7.56 7.60
C LEU A 110 1.94 6.92 6.24
N ASP A 111 0.67 6.80 5.88
CA ASP A 111 0.25 6.38 4.55
C ASP A 111 -0.20 7.57 3.69
N VAL A 112 -0.12 7.41 2.38
CA VAL A 112 -0.60 8.38 1.40
C VAL A 112 -1.32 7.66 0.28
N TYR A 113 -2.58 8.04 0.08
CA TYR A 113 -3.32 7.65 -1.11
C TYR A 113 -3.04 8.63 -2.24
N ALA A 114 -2.66 8.10 -3.39
CA ALA A 114 -2.43 8.87 -4.61
C ALA A 114 -2.64 7.96 -5.83
N ALA A 115 -3.04 8.56 -6.93
CA ALA A 115 -3.11 7.91 -8.24
C ALA A 115 -2.65 8.91 -9.30
N SER A 116 -2.06 8.43 -10.40
CA SER A 116 -1.55 9.30 -11.47
C SER A 116 -2.68 10.17 -12.07
N GLU A 117 -3.89 9.63 -12.07
CA GLU A 117 -5.14 10.25 -12.51
C GLU A 117 -5.59 11.42 -11.63
N LEU A 118 -5.11 11.47 -10.37
CA LEU A 118 -5.32 12.58 -9.46
C LEU A 118 -4.37 13.77 -9.72
N LYS A 119 -3.40 13.59 -10.63
CA LYS A 119 -2.33 14.53 -10.99
C LYS A 119 -1.51 15.00 -9.80
N GLU A 120 -2.01 15.98 -9.07
CA GLU A 120 -1.31 16.67 -7.98
C GLU A 120 -1.88 16.30 -6.62
N ALA A 121 -3.04 15.64 -6.55
CA ALA A 121 -3.66 15.31 -5.27
C ALA A 121 -3.00 14.07 -4.65
N PHE A 122 -2.07 14.33 -3.73
CA PHE A 122 -1.62 13.40 -2.70
C PHE A 122 -2.54 13.55 -1.50
N LEU A 123 -3.12 12.44 -1.03
CA LEU A 123 -4.03 12.45 0.10
C LEU A 123 -3.36 11.78 1.30
N PRO A 124 -2.68 12.54 2.17
CA PRO A 124 -1.95 11.96 3.30
C PRO A 124 -2.87 11.62 4.48
N GLU A 125 -2.44 10.65 5.27
CA GLU A 125 -2.83 10.57 6.68
C GLU A 125 -2.16 11.70 7.48
N CYS A 126 -2.87 12.30 8.44
CA CYS A 126 -2.25 13.21 9.40
C CYS A 126 -1.68 12.47 10.63
N THR A 127 -2.30 11.35 10.97
CA THR A 127 -1.87 10.34 11.94
C THR A 127 -2.34 8.98 11.44
N PRO A 128 -1.69 7.85 11.80
CA PRO A 128 -2.13 6.53 11.37
C PRO A 128 -3.64 6.31 11.55
N GLY A 129 -4.33 5.86 10.49
CA GLY A 129 -5.76 5.56 10.52
C GLY A 129 -6.69 6.78 10.51
N SER A 130 -6.17 8.01 10.35
CA SER A 130 -7.01 9.22 10.32
C SER A 130 -7.81 9.45 9.04
N GLY A 131 -7.64 8.57 8.06
CA GLY A 131 -8.14 8.71 6.69
C GLY A 131 -7.25 9.58 5.82
N PHE A 132 -7.38 9.41 4.51
CA PHE A 132 -6.62 10.14 3.51
C PHE A 132 -7.24 11.50 3.23
N HIS A 133 -6.52 12.58 3.56
CA HIS A 133 -7.04 13.94 3.53
C HIS A 133 -6.94 14.53 2.11
N HIS A 134 -8.07 14.96 1.55
CA HIS A 134 -8.08 15.62 0.25
C HIS A 134 -7.65 17.09 0.39
N ILE A 135 -6.34 17.33 0.27
CA ILE A 135 -5.72 18.64 0.47
C ILE A 135 -5.70 19.54 -0.77
N ALA A 136 -6.18 19.04 -1.92
CA ALA A 136 -6.20 19.77 -3.18
C ALA A 136 -7.61 19.83 -3.82
N PRO A 137 -8.66 20.28 -3.09
CA PRO A 137 -10.04 20.28 -3.60
C PRO A 137 -10.28 21.26 -4.75
N LEU A 138 -9.34 22.18 -4.99
CA LEU A 138 -9.36 23.11 -6.12
C LEU A 138 -8.70 22.53 -7.38
N SER A 139 -7.90 21.48 -7.25
CA SER A 139 -7.23 20.82 -8.38
C SER A 139 -8.03 19.61 -8.88
N SER A 140 -8.66 18.87 -7.97
CA SER A 140 -9.49 17.71 -8.32
C SER A 140 -10.72 17.58 -7.43
N ILE A 141 -11.77 17.00 -7.98
CA ILE A 141 -12.96 16.56 -7.27
C ILE A 141 -12.89 15.05 -7.21
N ILE A 142 -12.85 14.51 -5.99
CA ILE A 142 -12.99 13.08 -5.75
C ILE A 142 -14.39 12.82 -5.19
N ARG A 143 -15.13 11.91 -5.81
CA ARG A 143 -16.44 11.44 -5.32
C ARG A 143 -16.52 9.93 -5.39
N THR A 144 -17.38 9.38 -4.57
CA THR A 144 -17.71 7.97 -4.59
C THR A 144 -19.04 7.80 -5.31
N ILE A 145 -19.11 6.81 -6.20
CA ILE A 145 -20.33 6.47 -6.95
C ILE A 145 -20.74 5.02 -6.68
N LYS A 146 -22.05 4.78 -6.74
CA LYS A 146 -22.63 3.44 -6.83
C LYS A 146 -23.14 3.21 -8.26
N PRO A 147 -22.47 2.35 -9.05
CA PRO A 147 -22.97 1.98 -10.37
C PRO A 147 -24.27 1.19 -10.24
N LYS A 148 -25.31 1.59 -10.97
CA LYS A 148 -26.58 0.84 -11.08
C LYS A 148 -26.62 -0.02 -12.32
N LYS A 149 -26.03 0.47 -13.41
CA LYS A 149 -25.98 -0.22 -14.69
C LYS A 149 -24.63 0.03 -15.34
N ALA A 150 -23.92 -1.06 -15.64
CA ALA A 150 -22.65 -1.03 -16.30
C ALA A 150 -22.59 -2.10 -17.40
N THR A 151 -21.89 -1.76 -18.47
CA THR A 151 -21.36 -2.70 -19.46
C THR A 151 -19.87 -2.89 -19.21
N ARG A 152 -19.22 -3.79 -19.95
CA ARG A 152 -17.76 -3.94 -19.93
C ARG A 152 -16.99 -2.63 -20.16
N HIS A 153 -17.59 -1.67 -20.85
CA HIS A 153 -16.90 -0.46 -21.32
C HIS A 153 -17.43 0.83 -20.72
N LEU A 154 -18.63 0.83 -20.14
CA LEU A 154 -19.30 2.05 -19.71
C LEU A 154 -20.21 1.81 -18.52
N ILE A 155 -20.21 2.74 -17.56
CA ILE A 155 -21.26 2.86 -16.55
C ILE A 155 -22.30 3.84 -17.09
N THR A 156 -23.50 3.34 -17.41
CA THR A 156 -24.58 4.15 -18.00
C THR A 156 -25.46 4.80 -16.93
N GLU A 157 -25.56 4.19 -15.75
CA GLU A 157 -26.38 4.68 -14.65
C GLU A 157 -25.61 4.55 -13.35
N TRP A 158 -25.57 5.62 -12.57
CA TRP A 158 -24.86 5.71 -11.30
C TRP A 158 -25.48 6.79 -10.42
N GLU A 159 -25.18 6.74 -9.13
CA GLU A 159 -25.51 7.80 -8.17
C GLU A 159 -24.33 8.09 -7.25
N PHE A 160 -24.25 9.30 -6.70
CA PHE A 160 -23.27 9.61 -5.68
C PHE A 160 -23.59 8.88 -4.38
N SER A 161 -22.54 8.47 -3.67
CA SER A 161 -22.65 7.81 -2.38
C SER A 161 -21.51 8.18 -1.45
N LYS A 162 -21.61 7.78 -0.19
CA LYS A 162 -20.52 7.90 0.78
C LYS A 162 -19.53 6.74 0.71
N GLU A 163 -19.87 5.69 -0.02
CA GLU A 163 -19.09 4.45 -0.19
C GLU A 163 -19.27 3.91 -1.62
N GLY A 164 -18.33 3.09 -2.10
CA GLY A 164 -18.36 2.53 -3.46
C GLY A 164 -17.19 2.96 -4.33
N VAL A 165 -17.39 3.05 -5.64
CA VAL A 165 -16.31 3.22 -6.62
C VAL A 165 -15.83 4.67 -6.68
N ALA A 166 -14.51 4.85 -6.66
CA ALA A 166 -13.85 6.14 -6.75
C ALA A 166 -13.93 6.73 -8.17
N ALA A 167 -14.47 7.94 -8.27
CA ALA A 167 -14.54 8.73 -9.48
C ALA A 167 -13.83 10.08 -9.29
N VAL A 168 -13.12 10.52 -10.32
CA VAL A 168 -12.38 11.80 -10.32
C VAL A 168 -12.82 12.71 -11.47
N TRP A 169 -12.87 14.00 -11.15
CA TRP A 169 -12.91 15.10 -12.10
C TRP A 169 -11.72 16.01 -11.82
N ASN A 170 -10.85 16.24 -12.81
CA ASN A 170 -9.82 17.26 -12.68
C ASN A 170 -10.47 18.63 -12.93
N ILE A 171 -10.24 19.58 -12.02
CA ILE A 171 -10.61 20.99 -12.21
C ILE A 171 -9.44 21.72 -12.87
N ASP A 172 -8.22 21.43 -12.40
CA ASP A 172 -6.98 22.05 -12.85
C ASP A 172 -5.90 20.99 -13.12
N GLY A 173 -4.78 21.43 -13.69
CA GLY A 173 -3.60 20.66 -14.00
C GLY A 173 -3.38 20.53 -15.50
N ALA A 174 -2.12 20.67 -15.93
CA ALA A 174 -1.73 20.54 -17.33
C ALA A 174 -1.97 19.12 -17.89
N GLY A 175 -2.01 18.98 -19.21
CA GLY A 175 -2.17 17.70 -19.91
C GLY A 175 -3.60 17.16 -19.90
N THR A 176 -3.76 15.84 -19.79
CA THR A 176 -5.06 15.16 -19.89
C THR A 176 -6.00 15.51 -18.74
N SER A 177 -7.21 16.00 -19.02
CA SER A 177 -8.23 16.23 -17.99
C SER A 177 -9.25 15.10 -17.98
N LEU A 178 -9.45 14.50 -16.81
CA LEU A 178 -10.40 13.43 -16.58
C LEU A 178 -11.70 14.00 -16.02
N GLN A 179 -12.84 13.55 -16.54
CA GLN A 179 -14.17 14.00 -16.12
C GLN A 179 -15.04 12.76 -15.85
N GLY A 180 -15.29 12.47 -14.58
CA GLY A 180 -16.03 11.28 -14.15
C GLY A 180 -15.27 9.98 -14.41
N TYR A 181 -13.93 10.05 -14.41
CA TYR A 181 -13.10 8.89 -14.64
C TYR A 181 -13.09 7.98 -13.41
N ILE A 182 -13.29 6.69 -13.64
CA ILE A 182 -13.23 5.67 -12.60
C ILE A 182 -11.78 5.24 -12.41
N ILE A 183 -11.20 5.61 -11.27
CA ILE A 183 -9.78 5.32 -10.95
C ILE A 183 -9.54 3.80 -10.83
N GLY A 184 -10.61 3.05 -10.56
CA GLY A 184 -10.51 1.63 -10.30
C GLY A 184 -10.13 1.35 -8.86
N ASP A 185 -10.50 2.23 -7.94
CA ASP A 185 -10.49 2.00 -6.49
C ASP A 185 -11.93 2.05 -5.93
N VAL A 186 -12.14 1.43 -4.77
CA VAL A 186 -13.36 1.42 -3.98
C VAL A 186 -13.03 2.02 -2.62
N PHE A 187 -13.87 2.94 -2.16
CA PHE A 187 -13.78 3.55 -0.84
C PHE A 187 -14.87 2.97 0.06
N GLY A 188 -14.47 2.41 1.20
CA GLY A 188 -15.42 1.90 2.20
C GLY A 188 -16.27 3.01 2.80
N HIS A 189 -15.69 4.18 3.07
CA HIS A 189 -16.48 5.39 3.36
C HIS A 189 -15.68 6.69 3.18
N VAL A 190 -16.40 7.82 3.13
CA VAL A 190 -15.83 9.18 3.14
C VAL A 190 -16.46 10.05 4.22
N GLU A 191 -15.65 10.85 4.89
CA GLU A 191 -16.06 11.83 5.88
C GLU A 191 -15.77 13.27 5.43
N GLU A 192 -16.65 14.21 5.73
CA GLU A 192 -16.46 15.66 5.42
C GLU A 192 -16.50 16.52 6.70
N ARG A 193 -16.43 15.89 7.86
CA ARG A 193 -16.30 16.56 9.15
C ARG A 193 -14.84 16.92 9.42
N GLU A 194 -14.66 17.94 10.25
CA GLU A 194 -13.36 18.33 10.79
C GLU A 194 -12.59 17.12 11.33
N CYS A 195 -11.31 17.00 10.96
CA CYS A 195 -10.45 15.94 11.47
C CYS A 195 -10.20 16.15 12.98
N PRO A 196 -10.47 15.17 13.84
CA PRO A 196 -10.27 15.33 15.28
C PRO A 196 -8.80 15.55 15.65
N ASN A 197 -7.86 15.13 14.80
CA ASN A 197 -6.42 15.19 15.04
C ASN A 197 -5.78 16.49 14.53
N CYS A 198 -5.88 16.77 13.23
CA CYS A 198 -5.22 17.93 12.61
C CYS A 198 -6.14 19.15 12.42
N LYS A 199 -7.43 19.03 12.74
CA LYS A 199 -8.45 20.09 12.59
C LYS A 199 -8.70 20.57 11.16
N LEU A 200 -8.13 19.90 10.15
CA LEU A 200 -8.47 20.18 8.76
C LEU A 200 -9.91 19.77 8.48
N GLN A 201 -10.70 20.69 7.93
CA GLN A 201 -12.04 20.45 7.42
C GLN A 201 -11.98 20.16 5.91
N VAL A 202 -11.56 18.94 5.60
CA VAL A 202 -11.46 18.43 4.23
C VAL A 202 -12.10 17.05 4.13
N LYS A 203 -12.41 16.60 2.91
CA LYS A 203 -12.85 15.22 2.70
C LYS A 203 -11.74 14.25 3.13
N ARG A 204 -12.09 13.27 3.95
CA ARG A 204 -11.22 12.18 4.37
C ARG A 204 -11.76 10.86 3.82
N ILE A 205 -10.88 10.09 3.17
CA ILE A 205 -11.21 8.82 2.53
C ILE A 205 -10.66 7.67 3.36
N PHE A 206 -11.46 6.63 3.56
CA PHE A 206 -11.11 5.47 4.36
C PHE A 206 -11.30 4.19 3.56
N GLU A 207 -10.61 3.12 4.00
CA GLU A 207 -10.81 1.75 3.49
C GLU A 207 -10.73 1.68 1.95
N VAL A 208 -9.54 2.01 1.43
CA VAL A 208 -9.29 2.03 -0.02
C VAL A 208 -8.90 0.62 -0.50
N ASP A 209 -9.65 0.10 -1.48
CA ASP A 209 -9.43 -1.18 -2.17
C ASP A 209 -9.48 -1.01 -3.70
N ARG A 210 -9.07 -2.00 -4.51
CA ARG A 210 -9.09 -1.89 -5.98
C ARG A 210 -10.38 -2.44 -6.60
N VAL A 211 -10.84 -1.87 -7.71
CA VAL A 211 -11.94 -2.39 -8.55
C VAL A 211 -11.54 -3.65 -9.28
N GLN A 212 -10.31 -3.90 -9.71
CA GLN A 212 -9.99 -5.25 -10.21
C GLN A 212 -10.09 -6.29 -9.09
N GLU A 213 -9.83 -5.92 -7.84
CA GLU A 213 -10.16 -6.77 -6.71
C GLU A 213 -11.69 -6.84 -6.56
N ALA A 214 -12.41 -5.72 -6.50
CA ALA A 214 -13.87 -5.65 -6.30
C ALA A 214 -14.74 -6.18 -7.46
N GLN A 215 -14.25 -6.16 -8.69
CA GLN A 215 -14.93 -6.48 -9.95
C GLN A 215 -14.43 -7.82 -10.50
N ALA A 216 -13.19 -8.26 -10.23
CA ALA A 216 -12.91 -9.70 -10.27
C ALA A 216 -13.64 -10.43 -9.12
N GLN A 217 -13.90 -9.75 -8.00
CA GLN A 217 -14.83 -10.21 -6.97
C GLN A 217 -16.29 -10.17 -7.48
N ALA A 218 -16.75 -9.13 -8.20
CA ALA A 218 -18.15 -8.99 -8.64
C ALA A 218 -18.54 -9.71 -9.95
N GLU A 219 -17.69 -9.75 -11.00
CA GLU A 219 -17.95 -10.45 -12.27
C GLU A 219 -17.83 -11.97 -12.13
N ILE A 220 -17.06 -12.46 -11.16
CA ILE A 220 -17.01 -13.89 -10.81
C ILE A 220 -18.14 -14.24 -9.83
N MET A 221 -18.50 -13.31 -8.92
CA MET A 221 -19.43 -13.56 -7.83
C MET A 221 -20.39 -12.38 -7.70
N GLY A 222 -21.61 -12.51 -8.25
CA GLY A 222 -22.71 -11.62 -7.90
C GLY A 222 -22.81 -11.51 -6.37
N VAL A 223 -22.25 -10.41 -5.86
CA VAL A 223 -22.00 -10.07 -4.45
C VAL A 223 -21.15 -11.08 -3.66
N LEU A 224 -19.96 -10.58 -3.30
CA LEU A 224 -19.06 -10.97 -2.20
C LEU A 224 -18.51 -12.42 -2.24
N GLU A 225 -17.24 -12.53 -1.83
CA GLU A 225 -16.60 -13.76 -1.36
C GLU A 225 -16.17 -14.78 -2.41
N ILE A 226 -14.94 -15.31 -2.33
CA ILE A 226 -14.59 -16.50 -3.12
C ILE A 226 -15.20 -17.72 -2.42
N LYS A 227 -16.15 -18.41 -3.06
CA LYS A 227 -16.68 -19.69 -2.61
C LYS A 227 -15.59 -20.74 -2.71
N VAL A 228 -14.86 -20.93 -1.62
CA VAL A 228 -13.99 -22.09 -1.46
C VAL A 228 -14.83 -23.18 -0.81
N LYS A 229 -15.21 -24.20 -1.59
CA LYS A 229 -16.14 -25.26 -1.16
C LYS A 229 -17.53 -24.76 -0.69
N GLY A 230 -18.02 -23.66 -1.27
CA GLY A 230 -19.35 -23.10 -0.96
C GLY A 230 -19.37 -22.06 0.16
N THR A 231 -18.25 -21.89 0.87
CA THR A 231 -18.10 -20.93 1.96
C THR A 231 -17.39 -19.65 1.49
N LYS A 232 -17.84 -18.56 2.09
CA LYS A 232 -17.50 -17.18 1.82
C LYS A 232 -16.18 -16.78 2.52
N VAL A 233 -15.18 -16.25 1.80
CA VAL A 233 -13.83 -15.99 2.34
C VAL A 233 -13.25 -14.64 1.90
N ASP A 234 -12.77 -13.82 2.85
CA ASP A 234 -12.03 -12.56 2.65
C ASP A 234 -10.51 -12.79 2.64
N LEU A 235 -9.85 -12.49 1.51
CA LEU A 235 -8.41 -12.72 1.35
C LEU A 235 -7.54 -11.69 2.06
N ALA A 236 -8.02 -10.44 2.20
CA ALA A 236 -7.30 -9.39 2.90
C ALA A 236 -7.30 -9.67 4.40
N GLU A 237 -8.45 -10.08 4.95
CA GLU A 237 -8.58 -10.53 6.34
C GLU A 237 -7.68 -11.73 6.62
N ILE A 238 -7.67 -12.75 5.74
CA ILE A 238 -6.75 -13.89 5.89
C ILE A 238 -5.29 -13.43 5.89
N ARG A 239 -4.92 -12.53 4.98
CA ARG A 239 -3.54 -12.01 4.92
C ARG A 239 -3.20 -11.27 6.21
N GLU A 240 -4.12 -10.46 6.71
CA GLU A 240 -3.96 -9.71 7.95
C GLU A 240 -3.78 -10.64 9.15
N ILE A 241 -4.63 -11.66 9.31
CA ILE A 241 -4.47 -12.69 10.34
C ILE A 241 -3.09 -13.37 10.20
N ALA A 242 -2.66 -13.68 8.97
CA ALA A 242 -1.36 -14.28 8.73
C ALA A 242 -0.21 -13.39 9.23
N LEU A 243 -0.23 -12.11 8.87
CA LEU A 243 0.82 -11.14 9.21
C LEU A 243 0.84 -10.80 10.69
N ASN A 244 -0.32 -10.86 11.37
CA ASN A 244 -0.44 -10.68 12.81
C ASN A 244 -0.05 -11.93 13.62
N THR A 245 0.15 -13.07 12.96
CA THR A 245 0.50 -14.33 13.65
C THR A 245 1.97 -14.35 14.08
N PRO A 246 2.29 -14.65 15.36
CA PRO A 246 3.67 -14.73 15.83
C PRO A 246 4.55 -15.69 15.03
N GLY A 247 5.73 -15.21 14.65
CA GLY A 247 6.70 -15.97 13.87
C GLY A 247 6.52 -15.89 12.36
N VAL A 248 5.44 -15.25 11.86
CA VAL A 248 5.27 -14.96 10.44
C VAL A 248 5.97 -13.65 10.10
N ILE A 249 6.81 -13.68 9.07
CA ILE A 249 7.57 -12.52 8.56
C ILE A 249 6.83 -11.87 7.40
N GLU A 250 6.28 -12.69 6.50
CA GLU A 250 5.52 -12.24 5.33
C GLU A 250 4.51 -13.32 4.94
N ALA A 251 3.40 -12.93 4.33
CA ALA A 251 2.38 -13.84 3.87
C ALA A 251 1.74 -13.37 2.56
N GLN A 252 1.56 -14.31 1.64
CA GLN A 252 0.79 -14.12 0.41
C GLN A 252 -0.37 -15.11 0.40
N VAL A 253 -1.57 -14.58 0.17
CA VAL A 253 -2.77 -15.40 -0.01
C VAL A 253 -2.93 -15.66 -1.50
N ALA A 254 -3.01 -16.93 -1.87
CA ALA A 254 -3.17 -17.37 -3.24
C ALA A 254 -4.41 -18.26 -3.36
N VAL A 255 -5.18 -18.06 -4.43
CA VAL A 255 -6.33 -18.89 -4.76
C VAL A 255 -6.03 -19.67 -6.03
N ASP A 256 -5.99 -21.00 -5.93
CA ASP A 256 -5.89 -21.85 -7.09
C ASP A 256 -7.25 -21.95 -7.79
N LYS A 257 -7.38 -21.20 -8.89
CA LYS A 257 -8.60 -21.15 -9.72
C LYS A 257 -9.00 -22.53 -10.29
N SER A 258 -8.06 -23.48 -10.41
CA SER A 258 -8.33 -24.81 -10.96
C SER A 258 -8.77 -25.84 -9.91
N ARG A 259 -8.51 -25.57 -8.62
CA ARG A 259 -8.71 -26.55 -7.53
C ARG A 259 -9.59 -26.07 -6.39
N THR A 260 -10.15 -24.86 -6.47
CA THR A 260 -10.93 -24.22 -5.39
C THR A 260 -10.22 -24.40 -4.03
N ARG A 261 -8.90 -24.15 -4.01
CA ARG A 261 -8.06 -24.29 -2.82
C ARG A 261 -7.47 -22.94 -2.48
N LEU A 262 -7.68 -22.54 -1.24
CA LEU A 262 -7.07 -21.39 -0.60
C LEU A 262 -5.71 -21.80 -0.05
N GLU A 263 -4.64 -21.12 -0.47
CA GLU A 263 -3.29 -21.33 0.05
C GLU A 263 -2.78 -20.04 0.70
N VAL A 264 -2.21 -20.16 1.90
CA VAL A 264 -1.43 -19.11 2.54
C VAL A 264 0.03 -19.50 2.45
N ARG A 265 0.78 -18.79 1.62
CA ARG A 265 2.22 -18.95 1.48
C ARG A 265 2.91 -18.01 2.46
N TYR A 266 3.58 -18.54 3.47
CA TYR A 266 4.15 -17.74 4.56
C TYR A 266 5.66 -17.93 4.69
N VAL A 267 6.35 -16.86 5.07
CA VAL A 267 7.79 -16.86 5.39
C VAL A 267 7.95 -16.80 6.89
N SER A 268 8.82 -17.64 7.45
CA SER A 268 9.13 -17.68 8.87
C SER A 268 10.55 -18.19 9.10
N ASN A 269 11.19 -17.72 10.17
CA ASN A 269 12.45 -18.29 10.66
C ASN A 269 12.25 -19.62 11.42
N GLU A 270 11.03 -19.87 11.93
CA GLU A 270 10.64 -21.09 12.63
C GLU A 270 9.36 -21.67 12.00
N PRO A 271 9.44 -22.24 10.77
CA PRO A 271 8.25 -22.56 9.97
C PRO A 271 7.23 -23.45 10.69
N GLU A 272 7.68 -24.47 11.42
CA GLU A 272 6.79 -25.38 12.14
C GLU A 272 6.06 -24.70 13.31
N LYS A 273 6.71 -23.75 13.99
CA LYS A 273 6.09 -22.99 15.09
C LYS A 273 5.09 -21.98 14.54
N ALA A 274 5.45 -21.25 13.49
CA ALA A 274 4.56 -20.33 12.79
C ALA A 274 3.36 -21.08 12.18
N ARG A 275 3.57 -22.29 11.65
CA ARG A 275 2.49 -23.16 11.17
C ARG A 275 1.46 -23.45 12.25
N LYS A 276 1.89 -23.90 13.43
CA LYS A 276 0.99 -24.19 14.56
C LYS A 276 0.23 -22.94 15.00
N ALA A 277 0.91 -21.79 15.06
CA ALA A 277 0.29 -20.53 15.40
C ALA A 277 -0.75 -20.10 14.35
N LEU A 278 -0.46 -20.29 13.05
CA LEU A 278 -1.40 -20.02 11.96
C LEU A 278 -2.59 -20.99 11.98
N GLU A 279 -2.37 -22.28 12.24
CA GLU A 279 -3.44 -23.27 12.40
C GLU A 279 -4.39 -22.89 13.55
N GLN A 280 -3.85 -22.33 14.63
CA GLN A 280 -4.64 -21.81 15.75
C GLN A 280 -5.36 -20.49 15.38
N ALA A 281 -4.67 -19.56 14.71
CA ALA A 281 -5.26 -18.29 14.28
C ALA A 281 -6.40 -18.47 13.28
N TYR A 282 -6.28 -19.47 12.40
CA TYR A 282 -7.32 -19.85 11.44
C TYR A 282 -8.31 -20.90 11.98
N SER A 283 -8.27 -21.21 13.27
CA SER A 283 -9.12 -22.26 13.85
C SER A 283 -10.61 -21.98 13.69
N ASN A 284 -10.99 -20.70 13.75
CA ASN A 284 -12.35 -20.18 13.61
C ASN A 284 -12.76 -19.90 12.16
N LEU A 285 -11.83 -20.02 11.19
CA LEU A 285 -12.19 -19.86 9.79
C LEU A 285 -12.95 -21.11 9.31
N GLU A 286 -14.09 -20.88 8.70
CA GLU A 286 -14.91 -21.94 8.11
C GLU A 286 -14.18 -22.64 6.94
N VAL A 287 -13.36 -21.89 6.19
CA VAL A 287 -12.40 -22.45 5.22
C VAL A 287 -10.99 -22.29 5.74
N LYS A 288 -10.36 -23.42 6.08
CA LYS A 288 -8.96 -23.42 6.50
C LYS A 288 -8.03 -23.36 5.29
N PRO A 289 -7.18 -22.32 5.17
CA PRO A 289 -6.18 -22.27 4.11
C PRO A 289 -5.17 -23.40 4.27
N LYS A 290 -4.70 -23.93 3.15
CA LYS A 290 -3.50 -24.77 3.15
C LYS A 290 -2.29 -23.88 3.42
N LEU A 291 -1.58 -24.17 4.50
CA LEU A 291 -0.38 -23.43 4.87
C LEU A 291 0.83 -23.98 4.13
N VAL A 292 1.53 -23.11 3.40
CA VAL A 292 2.70 -23.48 2.61
C VAL A 292 3.89 -22.64 3.08
N PRO A 293 4.84 -23.21 3.84
CA PRO A 293 6.07 -22.49 4.18
C PRO A 293 6.85 -22.20 2.89
N THR A 294 7.40 -20.98 2.78
CA THR A 294 8.13 -20.53 1.61
C THR A 294 9.25 -19.55 1.99
N THR A 295 9.98 -19.05 1.00
CA THR A 295 11.01 -18.01 1.16
C THR A 295 10.55 -16.70 0.53
N LEU A 296 11.13 -15.57 0.98
CA LEU A 296 10.87 -14.26 0.37
C LEU A 296 11.20 -14.24 -1.14
N GLU A 297 12.22 -15.00 -1.56
CA GLU A 297 12.60 -15.13 -2.96
C GLU A 297 11.50 -15.80 -3.79
N LYS A 298 10.94 -16.90 -3.27
CA LYS A 298 9.84 -17.63 -3.94
C LYS A 298 8.53 -16.84 -3.96
N LEU A 299 8.26 -16.02 -2.95
CA LEU A 299 7.08 -15.13 -2.92
C LEU A 299 7.15 -14.02 -3.96
N ARG A 300 8.35 -13.47 -4.20
CA ARG A 300 8.53 -12.39 -5.18
C ARG A 300 8.27 -12.84 -6.62
N GLY A 301 8.41 -14.14 -6.91
CA GLY A 301 8.36 -14.69 -8.26
C GLY A 301 9.51 -14.18 -9.14
N ASP A 302 9.85 -14.88 -10.21
CA ASP A 302 10.89 -14.45 -11.18
C ASP A 302 10.48 -13.21 -12.01
N LYS A 303 9.47 -12.45 -11.59
CA LYS A 303 8.88 -11.35 -12.35
C LYS A 303 9.18 -10.00 -11.73
N LEU A 304 10.45 -9.61 -11.83
CA LEU A 304 10.84 -8.21 -12.01
C LEU A 304 12.15 -8.16 -12.82
N LYS A 305 12.18 -8.86 -13.96
CA LYS A 305 13.13 -8.53 -15.03
C LYS A 305 12.57 -7.36 -15.81
N PHE A 306 12.86 -6.13 -15.35
CA PHE A 306 12.81 -4.99 -16.25
C PHE A 306 13.95 -5.14 -17.24
N GLU A 307 13.71 -5.85 -18.35
CA GLU A 307 14.62 -5.83 -19.48
C GLU A 307 14.59 -4.40 -20.05
N GLY A 308 15.77 -3.79 -20.14
CA GLY A 308 15.88 -2.45 -20.70
C GLY A 308 15.34 -2.44 -22.13
N ILE A 309 14.73 -1.32 -22.53
CA ILE A 309 14.58 -1.00 -23.95
C ILE A 309 15.99 -1.09 -24.54
N LYS A 310 16.20 -2.08 -25.39
CA LYS A 310 17.40 -2.15 -26.22
C LYS A 310 17.28 -0.97 -27.19
N LEU A 311 18.15 0.02 -27.04
CA LEU A 311 18.37 1.05 -28.06
C LEU A 311 19.04 0.40 -29.27
#